data_AF-A0A962Y3E9-F1
#
_entry.id   AF-A0A962Y3E9-F1
#
_cell.length_a   1.000
_cell.length_b   1.000
_cell.length_c   1.000
_cell.angle_alpha   90.00
_cell.angle_beta   90.00
_cell.angle_gamma   90.00
#
_symmetry.space_group_name_H-M   'P 1'
#
loop_
_entity.id
_entity.type
_entity.pdbx_description
1 polymer ?
#
loop_
_entity_poly.entity_id
_entity_poly.type
_entity_poly.pdbx_seq_one_letter_code
_entity_poly.pdbx_strand_id
1 'polypeptide(L)'
;ELTKELLSSCGVPVPEGQTVKTAAEAWEAAQDIGLPVAVKPVDGNHARGVSLNLNTQAEVEQAFTAAEAEGSDVIVERFIPGQEHRLLVVGGKVVAATRGEITRVSGDGRSSVAQLIDLQVNSDPRRGAEEQFPLDIVRVHDNAVTQLELARQGLTADSVLPIGQSAVVERTGNLCVDVTDQVHPDVAYFATLAARVVGLDVAGVDL
;
A
#
# COMPACT_ATOMS: atom_id res chain seq x y z
N GLU A 1 0.51 -18.43 0.11
CA GLU A 1 1.69 -19.13 -0.49
C GLU A 1 1.44 -19.67 -1.90
N LEU A 2 0.39 -20.46 -2.15
CA LEU A 2 0.14 -21.10 -3.45
C LEU A 2 0.22 -20.16 -4.67
N THR A 3 -0.40 -18.97 -4.61
CA THR A 3 -0.35 -18.01 -5.74
C THR A 3 1.07 -17.61 -6.08
N LYS A 4 1.92 -17.37 -5.07
CA LYS A 4 3.30 -16.92 -5.24
C LYS A 4 4.16 -18.00 -5.88
N GLU A 5 4.01 -19.25 -5.44
CA GLU A 5 4.69 -20.40 -6.01
C GLU A 5 4.30 -20.60 -7.48
N LEU A 6 3.00 -20.53 -7.80
CA LEU A 6 2.51 -20.64 -9.17
C LEU A 6 3.11 -19.56 -10.07
N LEU A 7 3.05 -18.29 -9.64
CA LEU A 7 3.60 -17.16 -10.39
C LEU A 7 5.11 -17.30 -10.62
N SER A 8 5.86 -17.59 -9.55
CA SER A 8 7.32 -17.76 -9.64
C SER A 8 7.72 -18.93 -10.54
N SER A 9 6.97 -20.04 -10.52
CA SER A 9 7.25 -21.22 -11.36
C SER A 9 7.14 -20.93 -12.86
N CYS A 10 6.37 -19.90 -13.22
CA CYS A 10 6.13 -19.46 -14.59
C CYS A 10 6.98 -18.24 -14.98
N GLY A 11 7.92 -17.82 -14.12
CA GLY A 11 8.81 -16.69 -14.37
C GLY A 11 8.18 -15.31 -14.18
N VAL A 12 6.99 -15.23 -13.57
CA VAL A 12 6.44 -13.93 -13.13
C VAL A 12 7.23 -13.47 -11.90
N PRO A 13 7.83 -12.26 -11.92
CA PRO A 13 8.57 -11.76 -10.78
C PRO A 13 7.65 -11.57 -9.57
N VAL A 14 8.04 -12.10 -8.43
CA VAL A 14 7.36 -11.92 -7.15
C VAL A 14 8.39 -11.50 -6.09
N PRO A 15 8.03 -10.63 -5.12
CA PRO A 15 8.95 -10.30 -4.03
C PRO A 15 9.35 -11.56 -3.26
N GLU A 16 10.60 -11.70 -2.88
CA GLU A 16 11.03 -12.76 -1.97
C GLU A 16 10.33 -12.61 -0.61
N GLY A 17 9.91 -13.70 0.02
CA GLY A 17 9.24 -13.60 1.32
C GLY A 17 8.81 -14.94 1.90
N GLN A 18 8.58 -14.96 3.20
CA GLN A 18 8.34 -16.15 4.00
C GLN A 18 7.29 -15.91 5.09
N THR A 19 6.48 -16.94 5.34
CA THR A 19 5.47 -16.94 6.41
C THR A 19 6.14 -17.19 7.76
N VAL A 20 5.75 -16.43 8.79
CA VAL A 20 6.35 -16.45 10.13
C VAL A 20 5.28 -16.55 11.20
N LYS A 21 5.62 -17.12 12.36
CA LYS A 21 4.69 -17.36 13.48
C LYS A 21 5.01 -16.56 14.73
N THR A 22 6.18 -15.94 14.78
CA THR A 22 6.58 -15.11 15.93
C THR A 22 7.30 -13.85 15.46
N ALA A 23 7.31 -12.82 16.32
CA ALA A 23 8.07 -11.59 16.07
C ALA A 23 9.58 -11.85 15.90
N ALA A 24 10.12 -12.84 16.62
CA ALA A 24 11.53 -13.25 16.49
C ALA A 24 11.79 -13.90 15.12
N GLU A 25 10.93 -14.83 14.69
CA GLU A 25 11.00 -15.41 13.34
C GLU A 25 10.84 -14.33 12.25
N ALA A 26 9.98 -13.33 12.47
CA ALA A 26 9.81 -12.21 11.55
C ALA A 26 11.09 -11.40 11.37
N TRP A 27 11.85 -11.20 12.45
CA TRP A 27 13.13 -10.51 12.39
C TRP A 27 14.20 -11.36 11.71
N GLU A 28 14.34 -12.63 12.07
CA GLU A 28 15.25 -13.55 11.38
C GLU A 28 14.97 -13.58 9.88
N ALA A 29 13.68 -13.66 9.52
CA ALA A 29 13.24 -13.63 8.15
C ALA A 29 13.63 -12.35 7.41
N ALA A 30 13.50 -11.20 8.08
CA ALA A 30 13.88 -9.90 7.52
C ALA A 30 15.39 -9.80 7.29
N GLN A 31 16.21 -10.41 8.16
CA GLN A 31 17.66 -10.45 8.00
C GLN A 31 18.08 -11.32 6.80
N ASP A 32 17.43 -12.47 6.62
CA ASP A 32 17.71 -13.37 5.49
C ASP A 32 17.32 -12.75 4.14
N ILE A 33 16.15 -12.09 4.05
CA ILE A 33 15.68 -11.43 2.83
C ILE A 33 16.51 -10.17 2.51
N GLY A 34 16.98 -9.48 3.54
CA GLY A 34 17.62 -8.17 3.46
C GLY A 34 16.62 -7.01 3.56
N LEU A 35 17.01 -5.97 4.28
CA LEU A 35 16.20 -4.77 4.54
C LEU A 35 16.25 -3.79 3.36
N PRO A 36 15.18 -2.98 3.14
CA PRO A 36 13.93 -2.96 3.90
C PRO A 36 12.96 -4.10 3.56
N VAL A 37 12.07 -4.41 4.50
CA VAL A 37 11.00 -5.41 4.34
C VAL A 37 9.60 -4.83 4.56
N ALA A 38 8.59 -5.58 4.13
CA ALA A 38 7.18 -5.39 4.46
C ALA A 38 6.69 -6.55 5.32
N VAL A 39 5.81 -6.27 6.27
CA VAL A 39 5.14 -7.27 7.12
C VAL A 39 3.64 -7.08 6.95
N LYS A 40 2.92 -8.16 6.63
CA LYS A 40 1.48 -8.11 6.40
C LYS A 40 0.79 -9.44 6.76
N PRO A 41 -0.51 -9.42 7.05
CA PRO A 41 -1.31 -10.64 7.09
C PRO A 41 -1.38 -11.27 5.70
N VAL A 42 -1.39 -12.61 5.62
CA VAL A 42 -1.50 -13.36 4.36
C VAL A 42 -2.83 -13.07 3.64
N ASP A 43 -3.91 -12.93 4.39
CA ASP A 43 -5.27 -12.69 3.87
C ASP A 43 -5.75 -11.24 4.10
N GLY A 44 -4.82 -10.28 4.14
CA GLY A 44 -5.12 -8.89 4.42
C GLY A 44 -5.92 -8.20 3.30
N ASN A 45 -7.10 -7.66 3.64
CA ASN A 45 -7.88 -6.75 2.79
C ASN A 45 -7.75 -5.29 3.27
N HIS A 46 -7.92 -4.33 2.37
CA HIS A 46 -7.92 -2.87 2.66
C HIS A 46 -6.66 -2.35 3.38
N ALA A 47 -5.51 -2.98 3.13
CA ALA A 47 -4.23 -2.64 3.77
C ALA A 47 -4.22 -2.71 5.32
N ARG A 48 -5.20 -3.39 5.95
CA ARG A 48 -5.20 -3.60 7.41
C ARG A 48 -4.06 -4.53 7.81
N GLY A 49 -3.38 -4.20 8.90
CA GLY A 49 -2.19 -4.90 9.37
C GLY A 49 -0.97 -4.80 8.45
N VAL A 50 -1.02 -4.03 7.35
CA VAL A 50 0.09 -3.91 6.40
C VAL A 50 1.08 -2.83 6.85
N SER A 51 2.33 -3.24 7.05
CA SER A 51 3.44 -2.36 7.42
C SER A 51 4.52 -2.43 6.36
N LEU A 52 4.85 -1.29 5.75
CA LEU A 52 5.80 -1.19 4.64
C LEU A 52 7.09 -0.47 5.07
N ASN A 53 8.17 -0.75 4.33
CA ASN A 53 9.46 -0.07 4.42
C ASN A 53 10.09 -0.10 5.84
N LEU A 54 10.13 -1.29 6.44
CA LEU A 54 10.68 -1.53 7.78
C LEU A 54 12.19 -1.79 7.68
N ASN A 55 12.96 -1.10 8.50
CA ASN A 55 14.43 -1.06 8.47
C ASN A 55 15.08 -1.47 9.79
N THR A 56 14.31 -1.70 10.84
CA THR A 56 14.83 -2.03 12.17
C THR A 56 14.08 -3.18 12.80
N GLN A 57 14.73 -3.89 13.73
CA GLN A 57 14.10 -4.97 14.49
C GLN A 57 12.83 -4.50 15.21
N ALA A 58 12.90 -3.36 15.89
CA ALA A 58 11.76 -2.81 16.63
C ALA A 58 10.56 -2.53 15.71
N GLU A 59 10.79 -1.99 14.51
CA GLU A 59 9.74 -1.77 13.51
C GLU A 59 9.12 -3.09 13.02
N VAL A 60 9.94 -4.11 12.76
CA VAL A 60 9.49 -5.44 12.29
C VAL A 60 8.67 -6.15 13.37
N GLU A 61 9.14 -6.17 14.61
CA GLU A 61 8.43 -6.81 15.73
C GLU A 61 7.09 -6.10 16.01
N GLN A 62 7.08 -4.76 15.99
CA GLN A 62 5.84 -3.99 16.15
C GLN A 62 4.86 -4.26 15.00
N ALA A 63 5.36 -4.32 13.77
CA ALA A 63 4.55 -4.62 12.60
C ALA A 63 3.97 -6.04 12.63
N PHE A 64 4.74 -7.01 13.14
CA PHE A 64 4.26 -8.38 13.33
C PHE A 64 3.05 -8.40 14.27
N THR A 65 3.12 -7.72 15.42
CA THR A 65 1.98 -7.64 16.35
C THR A 65 0.75 -7.00 15.69
N ALA A 66 0.93 -5.97 14.88
CA ALA A 66 -0.17 -5.33 14.16
C ALA A 66 -0.79 -6.26 13.09
N ALA A 67 0.03 -7.04 12.39
CA ALA A 67 -0.42 -8.00 11.39
C ALA A 67 -1.11 -9.22 12.02
N GLU A 68 -0.55 -9.76 13.12
CA GLU A 68 -1.09 -10.91 13.85
C GLU A 68 -2.50 -10.62 14.41
N ALA A 69 -2.75 -9.38 14.83
CA ALA A 69 -4.06 -8.95 15.32
C ALA A 69 -5.20 -9.08 14.28
N GLU A 70 -4.88 -9.15 12.98
CA GLU A 70 -5.88 -9.38 11.92
C GLU A 70 -6.35 -10.85 11.83
N GLY A 71 -5.69 -11.77 12.54
CA GLY A 71 -6.17 -13.15 12.73
C GLY A 71 -5.83 -14.13 11.60
N SER A 72 -4.96 -13.76 10.66
CA SER A 72 -4.38 -14.68 9.66
C SER A 72 -2.89 -14.89 9.92
N ASP A 73 -2.28 -15.86 9.22
CA ASP A 73 -0.82 -16.00 9.18
C ASP A 73 -0.15 -14.68 8.74
N VAL A 74 1.10 -14.46 9.16
CA VAL A 74 1.87 -13.25 8.86
C VAL A 74 3.00 -13.59 7.90
N ILE A 75 3.20 -12.75 6.88
CA ILE A 75 4.28 -12.89 5.91
C ILE A 75 5.24 -11.70 5.97
N VAL A 76 6.54 -11.99 5.91
CA VAL A 76 7.61 -11.00 5.71
C VAL A 76 8.06 -11.07 4.26
N GLU A 77 8.04 -9.94 3.56
CA GLU A 77 8.44 -9.86 2.15
C GLU A 77 9.44 -8.73 1.90
N ARG A 78 10.27 -8.87 0.86
CA ARG A 78 11.14 -7.78 0.41
C ARG A 78 10.30 -6.56 0.04
N PHE A 79 10.66 -5.40 0.58
CA PHE A 79 10.06 -4.15 0.14
C PHE A 79 10.64 -3.73 -1.21
N ILE A 80 9.77 -3.57 -2.21
CA ILE A 80 10.14 -3.09 -3.54
C ILE A 80 9.84 -1.59 -3.62
N PRO A 81 10.86 -0.72 -3.76
CA PRO A 81 10.62 0.71 -3.89
C PRO A 81 9.98 1.01 -5.25
N GLY A 82 8.91 1.79 -5.23
CA GLY A 82 8.18 2.15 -6.44
C GLY A 82 6.91 2.93 -6.14
N GLN A 83 6.13 3.17 -7.19
CA GLN A 83 4.75 3.65 -7.08
C GLN A 83 3.84 2.45 -7.29
N GLU A 84 2.83 2.30 -6.44
CA GLU A 84 1.83 1.24 -6.61
C GLU A 84 1.08 1.45 -7.94
N HIS A 85 0.83 0.35 -8.64
CA HIS A 85 -0.03 0.33 -9.81
C HIS A 85 -1.05 -0.79 -9.68
N ARG A 86 -2.27 -0.55 -10.17
CA ARG A 86 -3.29 -1.59 -10.33
C ARG A 86 -3.67 -1.72 -11.78
N LEU A 87 -3.41 -2.89 -12.34
CA LEU A 87 -3.75 -3.25 -13.71
C LEU A 87 -5.00 -4.13 -13.72
N LEU A 88 -5.92 -3.83 -14.61
CA LEU A 88 -7.10 -4.67 -14.86
C LEU A 88 -6.87 -5.51 -16.11
N VAL A 89 -6.86 -6.82 -15.94
CA VAL A 89 -6.80 -7.79 -17.02
C VAL A 89 -8.21 -8.31 -17.30
N VAL A 90 -8.65 -8.27 -18.57
CA VAL A 90 -9.92 -8.85 -19.04
C VAL A 90 -9.64 -9.63 -20.32
N GLY A 91 -10.02 -10.92 -20.35
CA GLY A 91 -9.88 -11.77 -21.54
C GLY A 91 -8.43 -11.87 -22.03
N GLY A 92 -7.47 -11.91 -21.09
CA GLY A 92 -6.04 -12.00 -21.40
C GLY A 92 -5.39 -10.72 -21.93
N LYS A 93 -6.02 -9.55 -21.71
CA LYS A 93 -5.45 -8.24 -22.06
C LYS A 93 -5.53 -7.29 -20.88
N VAL A 94 -4.50 -6.47 -20.69
CA VAL A 94 -4.61 -5.30 -19.81
C VAL A 94 -5.52 -4.29 -20.51
N VAL A 95 -6.65 -3.95 -19.87
CA VAL A 95 -7.66 -3.03 -20.40
C VAL A 95 -7.71 -1.70 -19.66
N ALA A 96 -7.15 -1.65 -18.45
CA ALA A 96 -6.97 -0.42 -17.69
C ALA A 96 -5.75 -0.55 -16.77
N ALA A 97 -5.12 0.58 -16.46
CA ALA A 97 -4.11 0.67 -15.42
C ALA A 97 -4.23 1.98 -14.67
N THR A 98 -4.12 1.90 -13.34
CA THR A 98 -4.08 3.07 -12.45
C THR A 98 -2.80 3.08 -11.67
N ARG A 99 -2.30 4.27 -11.38
CA ARG A 99 -1.14 4.50 -10.52
C ARG A 99 -1.57 5.22 -9.25
N GLY A 100 -0.98 4.83 -8.13
CA GLY A 100 -1.17 5.48 -6.85
C GLY A 100 -0.53 6.86 -6.81
N GLU A 101 -1.18 7.79 -6.12
CA GLU A 101 -0.63 9.11 -5.82
C GLU A 101 -0.51 9.35 -4.32
N ILE A 102 0.63 9.88 -3.89
CA ILE A 102 0.86 10.24 -2.49
C ILE A 102 0.01 11.47 -2.17
N THR A 103 -0.97 11.32 -1.30
CA THR A 103 -1.80 12.43 -0.82
C THR A 103 -0.99 13.26 0.19
N ARG A 104 -0.93 14.58 -0.05
CA ARG A 104 -0.21 15.53 0.80
C ARG A 104 -1.08 16.73 1.13
N VAL A 105 -0.80 17.34 2.27
CA VAL A 105 -1.31 18.67 2.63
C VAL A 105 -0.18 19.67 2.74
N SER A 106 -0.42 20.90 2.30
CA SER A 106 0.54 22.00 2.34
C SER A 106 0.20 22.95 3.50
N GLY A 107 1.21 23.31 4.28
CA GLY A 107 1.05 24.21 5.43
C GLY A 107 0.73 25.64 5.03
N ASP A 108 -0.21 26.25 5.75
CA ASP A 108 -0.55 27.66 5.63
C ASP A 108 -0.12 28.49 6.87
N GLY A 109 0.58 27.84 7.82
CA GLY A 109 1.09 28.44 9.05
C GLY A 109 0.04 28.68 10.15
N ARG A 110 -1.23 28.31 9.94
CA ARG A 110 -2.32 28.57 10.89
C ARG A 110 -3.27 27.41 11.11
N SER A 111 -3.57 26.63 10.07
CA SER A 111 -4.50 25.51 10.15
C SER A 111 -3.80 24.24 10.62
N SER A 112 -4.51 23.43 11.40
CA SER A 112 -4.03 22.11 11.78
C SER A 112 -4.00 21.16 10.58
N VAL A 113 -3.22 20.09 10.65
CA VAL A 113 -3.20 19.04 9.61
C VAL A 113 -4.61 18.52 9.32
N ALA A 114 -5.44 18.29 10.34
CA ALA A 114 -6.83 17.88 10.17
C ALA A 114 -7.64 18.89 9.32
N GLN A 115 -7.52 20.18 9.63
CA GLN A 115 -8.19 21.23 8.86
C GLN A 115 -7.65 21.33 7.43
N LEU A 116 -6.34 21.17 7.24
CA LEU A 116 -5.73 21.19 5.92
C LEU A 116 -6.18 19.98 5.08
N ILE A 117 -6.37 18.81 5.68
CA ILE A 117 -6.95 17.63 5.02
C ILE A 117 -8.36 17.98 4.53
N ASP A 118 -9.20 18.57 5.38
CA ASP A 118 -10.57 18.91 4.98
C ASP A 118 -10.60 19.95 3.85
N LEU A 119 -9.72 20.95 3.91
CA LEU A 119 -9.68 22.04 2.93
C LEU A 119 -9.04 21.66 1.60
N GLN A 120 -8.00 20.81 1.60
CA GLN A 120 -7.17 20.54 0.41
C GLN A 120 -7.40 19.15 -0.18
N VAL A 121 -7.79 18.17 0.64
CA VAL A 121 -7.94 16.77 0.22
C VAL A 121 -9.41 16.41 0.10
N ASN A 122 -10.18 16.56 1.19
CA ASN A 122 -11.60 16.18 1.22
C ASN A 122 -12.50 17.17 0.44
N SER A 123 -11.94 18.28 -0.07
CA SER A 123 -12.63 19.18 -0.98
C SER A 123 -12.72 18.66 -2.43
N ASP A 124 -12.02 17.57 -2.75
CA ASP A 124 -12.18 16.87 -4.04
C ASP A 124 -13.61 16.28 -4.15
N PRO A 125 -14.40 16.66 -5.16
CA PRO A 125 -15.78 16.17 -5.32
C PRO A 125 -15.87 14.66 -5.59
N ARG A 126 -14.74 13.99 -5.89
CA ARG A 126 -14.66 12.54 -6.02
C ARG A 126 -14.59 11.83 -4.68
N ARG A 127 -14.40 12.55 -3.55
CA ARG A 127 -14.35 11.96 -2.22
C ARG A 127 -15.71 11.95 -1.53
N GLY A 128 -16.07 10.82 -0.92
CA GLY A 128 -17.33 10.72 -0.18
C GLY A 128 -17.49 9.42 0.58
N ALA A 129 -18.74 8.99 0.75
CA ALA A 129 -19.06 7.73 1.41
C ALA A 129 -18.61 6.55 0.54
N GLU A 130 -18.08 5.52 1.21
CA GLU A 130 -17.62 4.27 0.60
C GLU A 130 -18.69 3.71 -0.37
N GLU A 131 -18.23 3.09 -1.45
CA GLU A 131 -19.05 2.52 -2.56
C GLU A 131 -19.87 3.53 -3.39
N GLN A 132 -20.05 4.77 -2.94
CA GLN A 132 -20.77 5.82 -3.68
C GLN A 132 -19.84 6.75 -4.45
N PHE A 133 -18.60 6.87 -3.97
CA PHE A 133 -17.60 7.79 -4.51
C PHE A 133 -16.33 7.03 -4.90
N PRO A 134 -15.59 7.49 -5.93
CA PRO A 134 -14.34 6.85 -6.33
C PRO A 134 -13.23 6.91 -5.26
N LEU A 135 -13.32 7.85 -4.31
CA LEU A 135 -12.34 8.05 -3.25
C LEU A 135 -13.03 8.18 -1.90
N ASP A 136 -12.36 7.73 -0.85
CA ASP A 136 -12.86 7.86 0.53
C ASP A 136 -12.51 9.21 1.15
N ILE A 137 -13.30 9.63 2.14
CA ILE A 137 -12.98 10.78 2.97
C ILE A 137 -11.86 10.42 3.95
N VAL A 138 -10.81 11.24 3.99
CA VAL A 138 -9.71 11.07 4.94
C VAL A 138 -10.12 11.62 6.29
N ARG A 139 -10.52 10.72 7.21
CA ARG A 139 -10.84 11.06 8.61
C ARG A 139 -9.64 10.80 9.50
N VAL A 140 -8.73 11.78 9.61
CA VAL A 140 -7.45 11.60 10.31
C VAL A 140 -7.60 11.12 11.76
N HIS A 141 -8.66 11.49 12.47
CA HIS A 141 -8.87 11.06 13.87
C HIS A 141 -9.35 9.61 14.01
N ASP A 142 -9.97 9.05 12.96
CA ASP A 142 -10.50 7.68 12.95
C ASP A 142 -9.63 6.72 12.12
N ASN A 143 -8.62 7.25 11.41
CA ASN A 143 -7.76 6.48 10.52
C ASN A 143 -6.37 6.28 11.13
N ALA A 144 -6.14 5.09 11.70
CA ALA A 144 -4.87 4.70 12.33
C ALA A 144 -3.68 4.73 11.35
N VAL A 145 -3.90 4.43 10.07
CA VAL A 145 -2.84 4.43 9.04
C VAL A 145 -2.37 5.86 8.76
N THR A 146 -3.30 6.80 8.59
CA THR A 146 -2.99 8.23 8.44
C THR A 146 -2.27 8.77 9.67
N GLN A 147 -2.72 8.40 10.88
CA GLN A 147 -2.06 8.83 12.13
C GLN A 147 -0.62 8.33 12.21
N LEU A 148 -0.37 7.08 11.86
CA LEU A 148 0.97 6.50 11.83
C LEU A 148 1.86 7.22 10.81
N GLU A 149 1.34 7.53 9.63
CA GLU A 149 2.09 8.26 8.59
C GLU A 149 2.47 9.67 9.04
N LEU A 150 1.59 10.36 9.77
CA LEU A 150 1.91 11.65 10.39
C LEU A 150 2.96 11.49 11.50
N ALA A 151 2.83 10.48 12.36
CA ALA A 151 3.75 10.22 13.46
C ALA A 151 5.18 9.96 12.97
N ARG A 152 5.34 9.27 11.83
CA ARG A 152 6.63 9.07 11.15
C ARG A 152 7.32 10.37 10.75
N GLN A 153 6.55 11.43 10.56
CA GLN A 153 7.05 12.78 10.25
C GLN A 153 7.16 13.66 11.50
N GLY A 154 6.92 13.11 12.71
CA GLY A 154 6.88 13.86 13.96
C GLY A 154 5.64 14.76 14.09
N LEU A 155 4.56 14.44 13.38
CA LEU A 155 3.34 15.24 13.32
C LEU A 155 2.15 14.50 13.94
N THR A 156 1.15 15.29 14.31
CA THR A 156 -0.18 14.83 14.75
C THR A 156 -1.26 15.52 13.91
N ALA A 157 -2.51 15.06 14.02
CA ALA A 157 -3.66 15.71 13.39
C ALA A 157 -3.81 17.20 13.79
N ASP A 158 -3.40 17.55 15.01
CA ASP A 158 -3.50 18.91 15.57
C ASP A 158 -2.28 19.78 15.27
N SER A 159 -1.24 19.22 14.66
CA SER A 159 -0.02 19.97 14.33
C SER A 159 -0.31 21.05 13.29
N VAL A 160 0.31 22.22 13.44
CA VAL A 160 0.23 23.32 12.46
C VAL A 160 1.48 23.33 11.60
N LEU A 161 1.29 23.16 10.29
CA LEU A 161 2.41 23.16 9.33
C LEU A 161 2.78 24.60 8.93
N PRO A 162 4.06 25.00 9.05
CA PRO A 162 4.55 26.27 8.53
C PRO A 162 4.31 26.42 7.03
N ILE A 163 4.21 27.67 6.56
CA ILE A 163 4.13 27.98 5.13
C ILE A 163 5.33 27.38 4.39
N GLY A 164 5.05 26.66 3.30
CA GLY A 164 6.06 26.02 2.46
C GLY A 164 6.50 24.62 2.93
N GLN A 165 5.98 24.14 4.07
CA GLN A 165 6.11 22.73 4.45
C GLN A 165 4.91 21.92 3.95
N SER A 166 5.11 20.61 3.77
CA SER A 166 4.05 19.68 3.43
C SER A 166 4.14 18.43 4.30
N ALA A 167 3.00 17.83 4.62
CA ALA A 167 2.94 16.52 5.26
C ALA A 167 2.31 15.51 4.31
N VAL A 168 2.86 14.30 4.29
CA VAL A 168 2.21 13.14 3.68
C VAL A 168 1.10 12.67 4.62
N VAL A 169 -0.11 12.50 4.08
CA VAL A 169 -1.28 12.01 4.84
C VAL A 169 -1.65 10.59 4.43
N GLU A 170 -1.53 10.26 3.15
CA GLU A 170 -1.71 8.90 2.65
C GLU A 170 -0.61 8.60 1.63
N ARG A 171 0.06 7.46 1.79
CA ARG A 171 1.16 7.05 0.91
C ARG A 171 0.70 6.07 -0.18
N THR A 172 -0.33 5.29 0.12
CA THR A 172 -0.84 4.17 -0.68
C THR A 172 -2.37 4.18 -0.63
N GLY A 173 -3.01 3.49 -1.57
CA GLY A 173 -4.46 3.32 -1.65
C GLY A 173 -5.17 4.33 -2.53
N ASN A 174 -4.49 5.38 -3.00
CA ASN A 174 -5.08 6.41 -3.86
C ASN A 174 -4.78 6.15 -5.35
N LEU A 175 -5.38 5.09 -5.89
CA LEU A 175 -5.23 4.63 -7.28
C LEU A 175 -6.07 5.44 -8.27
N CYS A 176 -5.87 6.76 -8.33
CA CYS A 176 -6.75 7.68 -9.06
C CYS A 176 -6.17 8.23 -10.37
N VAL A 177 -4.95 7.85 -10.73
CA VAL A 177 -4.28 8.33 -11.95
C VAL A 177 -4.32 7.25 -13.03
N ASP A 178 -5.09 7.47 -14.09
CA ASP A 178 -5.11 6.59 -15.26
C ASP A 178 -3.76 6.67 -16.00
N VAL A 179 -3.13 5.52 -16.18
CA VAL A 179 -1.86 5.34 -16.89
C VAL A 179 -1.94 4.21 -17.92
N THR A 180 -3.15 3.85 -18.36
CA THR A 180 -3.40 2.71 -19.26
C THR A 180 -2.54 2.76 -20.53
N ASP A 181 -2.48 3.91 -21.19
CA ASP A 181 -1.70 4.10 -22.43
C ASP A 181 -0.18 4.19 -22.19
N GLN A 182 0.26 4.25 -20.92
CA GLN A 182 1.66 4.36 -20.53
C GLN A 182 2.25 3.03 -20.07
N VAL A 183 1.45 1.96 -20.00
CA VAL A 183 1.92 0.64 -19.55
C VAL A 183 2.92 0.06 -20.55
N HIS A 184 4.11 -0.27 -20.07
CA HIS A 184 5.12 -0.92 -20.89
C HIS A 184 4.66 -2.33 -21.33
N PRO A 185 4.91 -2.76 -22.58
CA PRO A 185 4.49 -4.08 -23.08
C PRO A 185 4.93 -5.26 -22.20
N ASP A 186 6.13 -5.21 -21.63
CA ASP A 186 6.62 -6.28 -20.74
C ASP A 186 5.79 -6.36 -19.44
N VAL A 187 5.39 -5.22 -18.88
CA VAL A 187 4.53 -5.17 -17.70
C VAL A 187 3.16 -5.76 -18.03
N ALA A 188 2.59 -5.38 -19.19
CA ALA A 188 1.33 -5.95 -19.65
C ALA A 188 1.42 -7.46 -19.89
N TYR A 189 2.55 -7.94 -20.42
CA TYR A 189 2.81 -9.37 -20.59
C TYR A 189 2.83 -10.11 -19.25
N PHE A 190 3.57 -9.62 -18.25
CA PHE A 190 3.62 -10.28 -16.94
C PHE A 190 2.27 -10.26 -16.21
N ALA A 191 1.52 -9.16 -16.29
CA ALA A 191 0.18 -9.07 -15.70
C ALA A 191 -0.80 -10.06 -16.34
N THR A 192 -0.78 -10.20 -17.67
CA THR A 192 -1.65 -11.15 -18.38
C THR A 192 -1.21 -12.61 -18.15
N LEU A 193 0.09 -12.87 -18.06
CA LEU A 193 0.62 -14.17 -17.68
C LEU A 193 0.19 -14.56 -16.26
N ALA A 194 0.29 -13.63 -15.31
CA ALA A 194 -0.13 -13.85 -13.93
C ALA A 194 -1.61 -14.24 -13.85
N ALA A 195 -2.50 -13.48 -14.49
CA ALA A 195 -3.93 -13.78 -14.54
C ALA A 195 -4.20 -15.17 -15.16
N ARG A 196 -3.51 -15.49 -16.26
CA ARG A 196 -3.65 -16.79 -16.95
C ARG A 196 -3.18 -17.97 -16.10
N VAL A 197 -2.05 -17.85 -15.40
CA VAL A 197 -1.48 -18.92 -14.57
C VAL A 197 -2.42 -19.24 -13.40
N VAL A 198 -3.03 -18.22 -12.81
CA VAL A 198 -4.04 -18.40 -11.76
C VAL A 198 -5.37 -18.93 -12.33
N GLY A 199 -5.63 -18.71 -13.62
CA GLY A 199 -6.83 -19.16 -14.31
C GLY A 199 -8.01 -18.18 -14.23
N LEU A 200 -7.72 -16.88 -14.17
CA LEU A 200 -8.72 -15.81 -14.06
C LEU A 200 -8.95 -15.12 -15.41
N ASP A 201 -10.21 -15.04 -15.82
CA ASP A 201 -10.61 -14.29 -17.03
C ASP A 201 -10.67 -12.78 -16.80
N VAL A 202 -10.92 -12.38 -15.55
CA VAL A 202 -10.92 -10.99 -15.07
C VAL A 202 -10.10 -10.93 -13.79
N ALA A 203 -9.05 -10.11 -13.76
CA ALA A 203 -8.17 -10.00 -12.61
C ALA A 203 -7.68 -8.56 -12.40
N GLY A 204 -7.68 -8.11 -11.14
CA GLY A 204 -6.88 -6.97 -10.70
C GLY A 204 -5.49 -7.45 -10.32
N VAL A 205 -4.45 -6.87 -10.89
CA VAL A 205 -3.04 -7.18 -10.62
C VAL A 205 -2.40 -5.94 -10.00
N ASP A 206 -1.97 -6.07 -8.75
CA ASP A 206 -1.27 -5.01 -8.03
C ASP A 206 0.26 -5.19 -8.21
N LEU A 207 0.94 -4.11 -8.59
CA LEU A 207 2.37 -4.03 -8.86
C LEU A 207 3.06 -2.95 -8.03
#